data_AF-A0A1C5CW28-F1
#
_entry.id   AF-A0A1C5CW28-F1
#
_cell.length_a   1.000
_cell.length_b   1.000
_cell.length_c   1.000
_cell.angle_alpha   90.00
_cell.angle_beta   90.00
_cell.angle_gamma   90.00
#
_symmetry.space_group_name_H-M   'P 1'
#
loop_
_entity.id
_entity.type
_entity.pdbx_description
1 polymer ?
#
loop_
_entity_poly.entity_id
_entity_poly.type
_entity_poly.pdbx_seq_one_letter_code
_entity_poly.pdbx_strand_id
1 'polypeptide(L)'
;MTEETPGPRQPQQRKQMLLRLDPAVHDALARWASDELRSANAQIEFLLRRALAEAGRLPGTARPIPRRGRPPKERPNPPGG
;
A
#
# COMPACT_ATOMS: atom_id res chain seq x y z
N MET A 1 -22.23 20.83 -24.18
CA MET A 1 -20.98 20.59 -23.42
C MET A 1 -21.19 19.34 -22.60
N THR A 2 -20.72 18.18 -23.07
CA THR A 2 -20.82 16.91 -22.32
C THR A 2 -19.59 16.80 -21.42
N GLU A 3 -19.80 16.86 -20.11
CA GLU A 3 -18.77 16.62 -19.11
C GLU A 3 -18.45 15.11 -19.07
N GLU A 4 -17.33 14.72 -19.68
CA GLU A 4 -16.81 13.36 -19.55
C GLU A 4 -16.37 13.11 -18.10
N THR A 5 -17.20 12.39 -17.35
CA THR A 5 -16.86 11.93 -16.00
C THR A 5 -15.76 10.87 -16.10
N PRO A 6 -14.59 11.04 -15.44
CA PRO A 6 -13.51 10.07 -15.54
C PRO A 6 -13.92 8.74 -14.90
N GLY A 7 -13.90 7.67 -15.70
CA GLY A 7 -14.28 6.32 -15.29
C GLY A 7 -13.50 5.77 -14.10
N PRO A 8 -14.04 4.74 -13.40
CA PRO A 8 -13.51 4.26 -12.13
C PRO A 8 -12.13 3.58 -12.31
N ARG A 9 -11.08 4.26 -11.84
CA ARG A 9 -9.68 3.77 -11.83
C ARG A 9 -9.60 2.35 -11.24
N GLN A 10 -9.11 1.40 -12.04
CA GLN A 10 -8.98 0.00 -11.62
C GLN A 10 -8.07 -0.14 -10.39
N PRO A 11 -8.35 -1.04 -9.43
CA PRO A 11 -7.46 -1.33 -8.32
C PRO A 11 -6.15 -1.93 -8.85
N GLN A 12 -5.03 -1.23 -8.66
CA GLN A 12 -3.71 -1.79 -8.94
C GLN A 12 -3.45 -2.90 -7.94
N GLN A 13 -3.14 -4.09 -8.45
CA GLN A 13 -2.83 -5.26 -7.64
C GLN A 13 -1.52 -4.99 -6.88
N ARG A 14 -1.52 -5.24 -5.56
CA ARG A 14 -0.32 -5.09 -4.74
C ARG A 14 0.68 -6.17 -5.13
N LYS A 15 1.92 -5.77 -5.42
CA LYS A 15 3.00 -6.72 -5.71
C LYS A 15 3.46 -7.39 -4.42
N GLN A 16 3.40 -8.71 -4.37
CA GLN A 16 3.97 -9.50 -3.27
C GLN A 16 5.44 -9.79 -3.57
N MET A 17 6.31 -9.57 -2.59
CA MET A 17 7.75 -9.83 -2.70
C MET A 17 8.24 -10.47 -1.40
N LEU A 18 9.13 -11.46 -1.51
CA LEU A 18 9.85 -11.99 -0.36
C LEU A 18 11.00 -11.04 -0.01
N LEU A 19 10.96 -10.46 1.18
CA LEU A 19 12.01 -9.60 1.70
C LEU A 19 12.91 -10.41 2.64
N ARG A 20 14.22 -10.37 2.41
CA ARG A 20 15.20 -10.92 3.35
C ARG A 20 15.62 -9.80 4.29
N LEU A 21 15.35 -9.97 5.58
CA LEU A 21 15.74 -9.06 6.64
C LEU A 21 16.56 -9.81 7.69
N ASP A 22 17.44 -9.08 8.35
CA ASP A 22 17.99 -9.55 9.62
C ASP A 22 16.83 -9.75 10.63
N PRO A 23 16.80 -10.87 11.38
CA PRO A 23 15.70 -11.14 12.33
C PRO A 23 15.52 -10.06 13.39
N ALA A 24 16.60 -9.48 13.93
CA ALA A 24 16.51 -8.44 14.94
C ALA A 24 15.91 -7.15 14.37
N VAL A 25 16.22 -6.82 13.11
CA VAL A 25 15.61 -5.69 12.40
C VAL A 25 14.12 -5.94 12.16
N HIS A 26 13.74 -7.14 11.74
CA HIS A 26 12.34 -7.50 11.59
C HIS A 26 11.56 -7.33 12.90
N ASP A 27 12.12 -7.80 14.01
CA ASP A 27 11.47 -7.73 15.32
C ASP A 27 11.32 -6.28 15.80
N ALA A 28 12.33 -5.44 15.59
CA ALA A 28 12.25 -4.01 15.89
C ALA A 28 11.13 -3.33 15.08
N LEU A 29 11.01 -3.64 13.78
CA LEU A 29 9.93 -3.12 12.93
C LEU A 29 8.55 -3.61 13.38
N ALA A 30 8.42 -4.87 13.77
CA ALA A 30 7.17 -5.46 14.24
C ALA A 30 6.70 -4.83 15.56
N ARG A 31 7.63 -4.57 16.49
CA ARG A 31 7.34 -3.87 17.76
C ARG A 31 6.89 -2.44 17.50
N TRP A 32 7.63 -1.69 16.69
CA TRP A 32 7.27 -0.31 16.35
C TRP A 32 5.90 -0.24 15.64
N ALA A 33 5.62 -1.16 14.71
CA ALA A 33 4.31 -1.24 14.06
C ALA A 33 3.17 -1.46 15.07
N SER A 34 3.42 -2.29 16.09
CA SER A 34 2.46 -2.60 17.15
C SER A 34 2.17 -1.37 18.03
N ASP A 35 3.21 -0.61 18.38
CA ASP A 35 3.09 0.64 19.13
C ASP A 35 2.23 1.68 18.37
N GLU A 36 2.29 1.70 17.04
CA GLU A 36 1.49 2.58 16.19
C GLU A 36 0.13 1.99 15.74
N LEU A 37 -0.25 0.81 16.24
CA LEU A 37 -1.47 0.09 15.83
C LEU A 37 -1.55 -0.11 14.30
N ARG A 38 -0.43 -0.53 13.70
CA ARG A 38 -0.28 -0.89 12.29
C ARG A 38 0.19 -2.33 12.15
N SER A 39 -0.04 -2.93 10.98
CA SER A 39 0.66 -4.17 10.62
C SER A 39 2.11 -3.88 10.26
N ALA A 40 3.00 -4.86 10.45
CA ALA A 40 4.41 -4.75 10.05
C ALA A 40 4.56 -4.36 8.57
N ASN A 41 3.75 -4.95 7.67
CA ASN A 41 3.77 -4.60 6.25
C ASN A 41 3.36 -3.14 5.98
N ALA A 42 2.36 -2.63 6.72
CA ALA A 42 1.96 -1.22 6.59
C ALA A 42 3.05 -0.28 7.10
N GLN A 43 3.77 -0.66 8.16
CA GLN A 43 4.91 0.09 8.68
C GLN A 43 6.06 0.11 7.68
N ILE A 44 6.43 -1.05 7.12
CA ILE A 44 7.48 -1.16 6.10
C ILE A 44 7.14 -0.29 4.88
N GLU A 45 5.91 -0.38 4.36
CA GLU A 45 5.47 0.43 3.22
C GLU A 45 5.55 1.94 3.52
N PHE A 46 5.15 2.36 4.72
CA PHE A 46 5.26 3.75 5.16
C PHE A 46 6.72 4.23 5.15
N LEU A 47 7.63 3.44 5.72
CA LEU A 47 9.05 3.77 5.77
C LEU A 47 9.68 3.85 4.39
N LEU A 48 9.38 2.89 3.51
CA LEU A 48 9.89 2.88 2.13
C LEU A 48 9.42 4.12 1.36
N ARG A 49 8.13 4.48 1.46
CA ARG A 49 7.59 5.68 0.81
C ARG A 49 8.23 6.95 1.33
N ARG A 50 8.39 7.04 2.65
CA ARG A 50 9.05 8.19 3.29
C ARG A 50 10.49 8.32 2.80
N ALA A 51 11.27 7.25 2.84
CA ALA A 51 12.65 7.24 2.36
C ALA A 51 12.76 7.60 0.87
N LEU A 52 11.84 7.10 0.03
CA LEU A 52 11.78 7.49 -1.39
C LEU A 52 11.43 8.97 -1.58
N ALA A 53 10.51 9.51 -0.78
CA ALA A 53 10.13 10.92 -0.85
C ALA A 53 11.27 11.83 -0.42
N GLU A 54 11.92 11.52 0.71
CA GLU A 54 13.08 12.24 1.23
C GLU A 54 14.26 12.19 0.24
N ALA A 55 14.44 11.07 -0.47
CA ALA A 55 15.44 10.94 -1.53
C ALA A 55 15.04 11.60 -2.86
N GLY A 56 13.83 12.18 -2.99
CA GLY A 56 13.33 12.74 -4.25
C GLY A 56 13.04 11.70 -5.34
N ARG A 57 12.85 10.43 -4.95
CA ARG A 57 12.67 9.28 -5.85
C ARG A 57 11.26 8.69 -5.83
N LEU A 58 10.34 9.25 -5.05
CA LEU A 58 8.97 8.77 -5.01
C LEU A 58 8.28 9.01 -6.38
N PRO A 59 7.80 7.98 -7.08
CA PRO A 59 7.12 8.17 -8.36
C PRO A 59 5.82 8.97 -8.19
N GLY A 60 5.56 9.93 -9.06
CA GLY A 60 4.30 10.72 -9.04
C GLY A 60 3.04 9.89 -9.29
N THR A 61 3.18 8.66 -9.79
CA THR A 61 2.09 7.68 -9.98
C THR A 61 1.79 6.85 -8.73
N ALA A 62 2.57 7.01 -7.65
CA ALA A 62 2.39 6.26 -6.42
C ALA A 62 1.05 6.63 -5.76
N ARG A 63 0.16 5.65 -5.59
CA ARG A 63 -1.14 5.87 -4.93
C ARG A 63 -0.97 6.25 -3.46
N PRO A 64 -1.86 7.07 -2.89
CA PRO A 64 -1.84 7.37 -1.46
C PRO A 64 -2.06 6.10 -0.62
N ILE A 65 -1.48 6.10 0.59
CA ILE A 65 -1.65 5.00 1.55
C ILE A 65 -3.14 4.91 1.93
N PRO A 66 -3.80 3.75 1.77
CA PRO A 66 -5.20 3.59 2.14
C PRO A 66 -5.42 3.87 3.63
N ARG A 67 -6.52 4.57 3.96
CA ARG A 67 -6.90 4.81 5.36
C ARG A 67 -7.26 3.49 6.05
N ARG A 68 -6.91 3.38 7.34
CA ARG A 68 -7.21 2.22 8.20
C ARG A 68 -8.72 1.94 8.17
N GLY A 69 -9.09 0.66 8.07
CA GLY A 69 -10.47 0.20 8.21
C GLY A 69 -11.37 0.30 6.97
N ARG A 70 -10.87 0.75 5.81
CA ARG A 70 -11.66 0.71 4.56
C ARG A 70 -11.34 -0.58 3.78
N PRO A 71 -12.15 -1.65 3.87
CA PRO A 71 -12.05 -2.74 2.91
C PRO A 71 -12.30 -2.17 1.50
N PRO A 72 -11.48 -2.55 0.51
CA PRO A 72 -11.79 -2.24 -0.89
C PRO A 72 -13.15 -2.83 -1.26
N LYS A 73 -13.97 -2.09 -2.04
CA LYS A 73 -15.20 -2.63 -2.61
C LYS A 73 -14.80 -3.72 -3.61
N GLU A 74 -15.03 -4.98 -3.28
CA GLU A 74 -14.88 -6.09 -4.23
C GLU A 74 -15.79 -5.81 -5.43
N ARG A 75 -15.22 -5.85 -6.64
CA ARG A 75 -16.03 -5.85 -7.86
C ARG A 75 -16.51 -7.30 -8.04
N PRO A 76 -17.81 -7.54 -8.28
CA PRO A 76 -18.32 -8.89 -8.44
C PRO A 76 -17.62 -9.57 -9.63
N ASN A 77 -17.19 -10.82 -9.39
CA ASN A 77 -16.64 -11.70 -10.42
C ASN A 77 -17.77 -12.04 -11.41
N PRO A 78 -17.64 -11.81 -12.73
CA PRO A 78 -18.66 -12.29 -13.67
C PRO A 78 -18.67 -13.82 -13.65
N PRO A 79 -19.84 -14.47 -13.56
CA PRO A 79 -19.93 -15.93 -13.62
C PRO A 79 -19.39 -16.43 -14.96
N GLY A 80 -18.69 -17.56 -14.91
CA GLY A 80 -17.88 -18.12 -15.99
C GLY A 80 -18.63 -18.38 -17.29
N GLY A 81 -17.84 -18.45 -18.37
CA GLY A 81 -18.18 -19.14 -19.60
C GLY A 81 -17.62 -20.56 -19.59
#